data_AF-A0A918FH06-F1
#
_entry.id   AF-A0A918FH06-F1
#
_cell.length_a   1.000
_cell.length_b   1.000
_cell.length_c   1.000
_cell.angle_alpha   90.00
_cell.angle_beta   90.00
_cell.angle_gamma   90.00
#
_symmetry.space_group_name_H-M   'P 1'
#
loop_
_entity.id
_entity.type
_entity.pdbx_description
1 polymer ?
#
loop_
_entity_poly.entity_id
_entity_poly.type
_entity_poly.pdbx_seq_one_letter_code
_entity_poly.pdbx_strand_id
1 'polypeptide(L)'
;MTSNVDALFARGGFALDRIFSPQGDYGRYECSTPCTPTTWYSRQLVGQRLAAYDPATGAVTDPDALPRFPNCGGEAEINVRTGPQFVDSPYFPAGHRLKDWLGTAQA
;
A
#
# COMPACT_ATOMS: atom_id res chain seq x y z
N MET A 1 7.68 5.32 13.85
CA MET A 1 6.30 5.07 13.38
C MET A 1 5.80 6.30 12.65
N THR A 2 4.97 6.13 11.63
CA THR A 2 4.30 7.26 10.95
C THR A 2 2.88 6.88 10.54
N SER A 3 1.99 7.86 10.53
CA SER A 3 0.67 7.73 9.90
C SER A 3 0.67 8.09 8.42
N ASN A 4 1.76 8.68 7.91
CA ASN A 4 1.88 9.03 6.50
C ASN A 4 2.07 7.77 5.65
N VAL A 5 1.59 7.83 4.41
CA VAL A 5 1.63 6.72 3.44
C VAL A 5 2.39 7.10 2.16
N ASP A 6 3.17 8.20 2.21
CA ASP A 6 3.85 8.85 1.07
C ASP A 6 5.29 8.36 0.81
N ALA A 7 5.78 7.43 1.63
CA ALA A 7 7.15 6.90 1.63
C ALA A 7 8.28 7.95 1.81
N LEU A 8 8.00 9.16 2.32
CA LEU A 8 9.02 10.20 2.46
C LEU A 8 10.14 9.84 3.44
N PHE A 9 9.87 9.05 4.49
CA PHE A 9 10.91 8.57 5.41
C PHE A 9 11.92 7.65 4.70
N ALA A 10 11.42 6.68 3.93
CA ALA A 10 12.28 5.78 3.16
C ALA A 10 13.09 6.56 2.10
N ARG A 11 12.44 7.48 1.39
CA ARG A 11 13.10 8.36 0.42
C ARG A 11 14.11 9.30 1.06
N GLY A 12 13.90 9.68 2.31
CA GLY A 12 14.82 10.47 3.13
C GLY A 12 15.98 9.68 3.71
N GLY A 13 16.11 8.39 3.39
CA GLY A 13 17.25 7.56 3.81
C GLY A 13 17.06 6.81 5.13
N PHE A 14 15.86 6.81 5.71
CA PHE A 14 15.57 5.96 6.86
C PHE A 14 15.56 4.49 6.42
N ALA A 15 16.17 3.62 7.22
CA ALA A 15 16.17 2.19 6.97
C ALA A 15 14.72 1.64 7.02
N LEU A 16 14.32 0.88 6.00
CA LEU A 16 12.95 0.38 5.85
C LEU A 16 12.48 -0.44 7.05
N ASP A 17 13.39 -1.20 7.65
CA ASP A 17 13.11 -2.01 8.83
C ASP A 17 12.82 -1.16 10.09
N ARG A 18 13.22 0.11 10.10
CA ARG A 18 12.95 1.07 11.18
C ARG A 18 11.72 1.95 10.92
N ILE A 19 10.99 1.72 9.82
CA ILE A 19 9.77 2.46 9.48
C ILE A 19 8.57 1.54 9.71
N PHE A 20 7.72 1.91 10.67
CA PHE A 20 6.40 1.28 10.85
C PHE A 20 5.30 2.22 10.36
N SER A 21 4.58 1.79 9.33
CA SER A 21 3.50 2.54 8.66
C SER A 21 2.16 1.79 8.78
N PRO A 22 1.50 1.80 9.95
CA PRO A 22 0.24 1.05 10.17
C PRO A 22 -0.96 1.49 9.33
N GLN A 23 -0.83 2.64 8.64
CA GLN A 23 -1.88 3.23 7.82
C GLN A 23 -1.77 2.89 6.34
N GLY A 24 -0.72 2.17 5.91
CA GLY A 24 -0.52 1.77 4.53
C GLY A 24 0.65 2.45 3.82
N ASP A 25 0.64 2.38 2.49
CA ASP A 25 1.67 2.91 1.61
C ASP A 25 1.10 3.07 0.18
N TYR A 26 1.19 4.28 -0.41
CA TYR A 26 0.77 4.54 -1.80
C TYR A 26 1.53 3.71 -2.85
N GLY A 27 2.70 3.18 -2.48
CA GLY A 27 3.49 2.21 -3.22
C GLY A 27 2.86 0.82 -3.31
N ARG A 28 1.72 0.58 -2.64
CA ARG A 28 1.06 -0.72 -2.57
C ARG A 28 -0.43 -0.64 -2.94
N TYR A 29 -0.93 -1.72 -3.53
CA TYR A 29 -2.35 -1.97 -3.77
C TYR A 29 -2.81 -3.19 -2.99
N GLU A 30 -4.10 -3.22 -2.67
CA GLU A 30 -4.82 -4.34 -2.07
C GLU A 30 -6.11 -4.65 -2.85
N CYS A 31 -6.73 -5.78 -2.55
CA CYS A 31 -8.05 -6.11 -3.08
C CYS A 31 -9.13 -5.45 -2.21
N SER A 32 -10.07 -4.72 -2.80
CA SER A 32 -11.11 -3.98 -2.06
C SER A 32 -12.02 -4.89 -1.23
N THR A 33 -12.22 -6.12 -1.71
CA THR A 33 -12.79 -7.23 -0.93
C THR A 33 -11.65 -8.24 -0.70
N PRO A 34 -11.00 -8.27 0.48
CA PRO A 34 -9.68 -8.83 0.67
C PRO A 34 -9.72 -10.35 0.65
N CYS A 35 -9.81 -10.92 -0.55
CA CYS A 35 -9.90 -12.36 -0.74
C CYS A 35 -8.58 -13.08 -0.43
N THR A 36 -7.47 -12.34 -0.35
CA THR A 36 -6.18 -12.81 0.16
C THR A 36 -5.51 -11.70 0.98
N PRO A 37 -4.72 -12.03 2.02
CA PRO A 37 -4.03 -11.06 2.87
C PRO A 37 -2.70 -10.61 2.23
N THR A 38 -2.75 -10.16 0.97
CA THR A 38 -1.58 -9.82 0.16
C THR A 38 -1.71 -8.44 -0.45
N THR A 39 -0.59 -7.83 -0.82
CA THR A 39 -0.52 -6.51 -1.46
C THR A 39 0.50 -6.52 -2.60
N TRP A 40 0.35 -5.60 -3.56
CA TRP A 40 1.16 -5.54 -4.79
C TRP A 40 1.79 -4.17 -5.00
N TYR A 41 2.92 -4.12 -5.68
CA TYR A 41 3.58 -2.84 -5.99
C TYR A 41 2.75 -2.02 -6.99
N SER A 42 2.50 -0.76 -6.63
CA SER A 42 1.69 0.16 -7.44
C SER A 42 2.30 0.44 -8.81
N ARG A 43 3.63 0.39 -8.95
CA ARG A 43 4.34 0.78 -10.19
C ARG A 43 3.81 0.10 -11.45
N GLN A 44 3.54 -1.21 -11.39
CA GLN A 44 3.03 -1.94 -12.56
C GLN A 44 1.59 -1.54 -12.90
N LEU A 45 0.73 -1.45 -11.89
CA LEU A 45 -0.69 -1.13 -12.04
C LEU A 45 -0.90 0.33 -12.50
N VAL A 46 -0.11 1.26 -11.95
CA VAL A 46 -0.12 2.67 -12.35
C VAL A 46 0.41 2.81 -13.78
N GLY A 47 1.46 2.07 -14.15
CA GLY A 47 2.00 2.10 -15.51
C GLY A 47 0.98 1.72 -16.59
N GLN A 48 0.16 0.69 -16.34
CA GLN A 48 -0.92 0.28 -17.26
C GLN A 48 -1.97 1.38 -17.42
N ARG A 49 -2.45 1.96 -16.31
CA ARG A 49 -3.42 3.06 -16.34
C ARG A 49 -2.88 4.31 -17.03
N LEU A 50 -1.62 4.67 -16.79
CA LEU A 50 -0.99 5.84 -17.39
C LEU A 50 -0.90 5.72 -18.92
N ALA A 51 -0.74 4.51 -19.46
CA ALA A 51 -0.74 4.28 -20.90
C ALA A 51 -2.11 4.55 -21.56
N ALA A 52 -3.20 4.46 -20.79
CA ALA A 52 -4.56 4.71 -21.22
C ALA A 52 -5.17 5.97 -20.57
N TYR A 53 -4.35 6.84 -19.97
CA TYR A 53 -4.82 8.05 -19.28
C TYR A 53 -4.95 9.22 -20.25
N ASP A 54 -6.12 9.84 -20.28
CA ASP A 54 -6.35 11.09 -21.00
C ASP A 54 -6.15 12.30 -20.06
N PRO A 55 -5.09 13.11 -20.26
CA PRO A 55 -4.82 14.25 -19.40
C PRO A 55 -5.81 15.42 -19.58
N ALA A 56 -6.54 15.48 -20.70
CA ALA A 56 -7.52 16.55 -20.92
C ALA A 56 -8.79 16.35 -20.09
N THR A 57 -9.19 15.09 -19.89
CA THR A 57 -10.42 14.72 -19.16
C THR A 57 -10.14 14.15 -17.77
N GLY A 58 -8.93 13.64 -17.53
CA GLY A 58 -8.57 12.92 -16.32
C GLY A 58 -9.08 11.48 -16.27
N ALA A 59 -9.61 10.95 -17.37
CA ALA A 59 -10.17 9.60 -17.44
C ALA A 59 -9.13 8.56 -17.87
N VAL A 60 -9.35 7.29 -17.48
CA VAL A 60 -8.70 6.15 -18.13
C VAL A 60 -9.63 5.69 -19.26
N THR A 61 -9.16 5.77 -20.50
CA THR A 61 -9.98 5.52 -21.70
C THR A 61 -10.18 4.05 -22.01
N ASP A 62 -9.31 3.18 -21.48
CA ASP A 62 -9.39 1.72 -21.60
C ASP A 62 -9.84 1.09 -20.27
N PRO A 63 -11.07 0.53 -20.20
CA PRO A 63 -11.54 -0.16 -19.01
C PRO A 63 -10.68 -1.37 -18.60
N ASP A 64 -10.01 -2.03 -19.55
CA ASP A 64 -9.15 -3.19 -19.27
C ASP A 64 -7.82 -2.77 -18.63
N ALA A 65 -7.46 -1.49 -18.68
CA ALA A 65 -6.33 -0.93 -17.96
C ALA A 65 -6.63 -0.69 -16.47
N LEU A 66 -7.88 -0.85 -16.03
CA LEU A 66 -8.23 -0.80 -14.61
C LEU A 66 -7.79 -2.12 -13.93
N PRO A 67 -7.00 -2.06 -12.86
CA PRO A 67 -6.47 -3.25 -12.23
C PRO A 67 -7.59 -4.05 -11.57
N ARG A 68 -7.64 -5.30 -11.96
CA ARG A 68 -8.48 -6.33 -11.36
C ARG A 68 -7.61 -7.25 -10.53
N PHE A 69 -8.21 -7.82 -9.50
CA PHE A 69 -7.50 -8.71 -8.62
C PHE A 69 -7.34 -10.10 -9.27
N PRO A 70 -6.12 -10.65 -9.45
CA PRO A 70 -5.95 -11.90 -10.20
C PRO A 70 -6.68 -13.11 -9.59
N ASN A 71 -6.88 -13.11 -8.28
CA ASN A 71 -7.51 -14.24 -7.59
C ASN A 71 -9.05 -14.23 -7.70
N CYS A 72 -9.69 -13.06 -7.57
CA CYS A 72 -11.15 -12.96 -7.51
C CYS A 72 -11.79 -12.09 -8.60
N GLY A 73 -10.99 -11.44 -9.44
CA GLY A 73 -11.46 -10.45 -10.43
C GLY A 73 -12.00 -9.15 -9.82
N GLY A 74 -11.91 -8.99 -8.50
CA GLY A 74 -12.40 -7.82 -7.77
C GLY A 74 -11.61 -6.55 -8.10
N GLU A 75 -12.08 -5.42 -7.59
CA GLU A 75 -11.39 -4.14 -7.76
C GLU A 75 -10.14 -4.06 -6.89
N ALA A 76 -9.09 -3.43 -7.42
CA ALA A 76 -7.90 -3.12 -6.64
C ALA A 76 -7.95 -1.67 -6.15
N GLU A 77 -7.69 -1.50 -4.85
CA GLU A 77 -7.58 -0.20 -4.20
C GLU A 77 -6.16 0.05 -3.70
N ILE A 78 -5.78 1.32 -3.51
CA ILE A 78 -4.50 1.64 -2.90
C ILE A 78 -4.54 1.14 -1.46
N ASN A 79 -3.47 0.50 -0.98
CA ASN A 79 -3.39 -0.03 0.38
C ASN A 79 -3.23 1.14 1.37
N VAL A 80 -4.37 1.71 1.78
CA VAL A 80 -4.50 2.76 2.78
C VAL A 80 -5.63 2.36 3.71
N ARG A 81 -5.40 2.45 5.02
CA ARG A 81 -6.39 2.02 6.00
C ARG A 81 -7.63 2.92 5.94
N THR A 82 -8.69 2.41 5.35
CA THR A 82 -10.02 3.05 5.30
C THR A 82 -11.08 2.26 6.08
N GLY A 83 -10.83 0.99 6.37
CA GLY A 83 -11.79 0.12 7.04
C GLY A 83 -11.22 -1.25 7.42
N PRO A 84 -12.08 -2.21 7.80
CA PRO A 84 -11.67 -3.55 8.24
C PRO A 84 -11.08 -4.41 7.13
N GLN A 85 -11.23 -4.01 5.86
CA GLN A 85 -10.68 -4.72 4.71
C GLN A 85 -9.17 -4.53 4.51
N PHE A 86 -8.57 -3.55 5.20
CA PHE A 86 -7.18 -3.18 5.05
C PHE A 86 -6.24 -4.35 5.34
N VAL A 87 -5.37 -4.66 4.38
CA VAL A 87 -4.34 -5.69 4.48
C VAL A 87 -3.11 -5.11 5.20
N ASP A 88 -2.97 -5.46 6.47
CA ASP A 88 -1.95 -4.95 7.38
C ASP A 88 -0.74 -5.89 7.59
N SER A 89 -0.85 -7.14 7.17
CA SER A 89 0.19 -8.17 7.31
C SER A 89 1.60 -7.73 6.88
N PRO A 90 1.81 -6.90 5.82
CA PRO A 90 3.15 -6.45 5.45
C PRO A 90 3.83 -5.55 6.48
N TYR A 91 3.06 -4.92 7.38
CA TYR A 91 3.57 -3.94 8.34
C TYR A 91 3.86 -4.54 9.72
N PHE A 92 3.37 -5.74 10.02
CA PHE A 92 3.57 -6.42 11.30
C PHE A 92 5.04 -6.56 11.71
N PRO A 93 5.99 -6.94 10.82
CA PRO A 93 7.39 -7.07 11.22
C PRO A 93 7.99 -5.77 11.77
N ALA A 94 7.66 -4.62 11.17
CA ALA A 94 8.12 -3.31 11.67
C ALA A 94 7.40 -2.90 12.96
N GLY A 95 6.11 -3.23 13.08
CA GLY A 95 5.34 -3.03 14.31
C GLY A 95 5.91 -3.83 15.49
N HIS A 96 6.33 -5.08 15.27
CA HIS A 96 6.97 -5.91 16.29
C HIS A 96 8.29 -5.30 16.74
N ARG A 97 9.16 -4.88 15.81
CA ARG A 97 10.43 -4.22 16.16
C ARG A 97 10.23 -2.93 16.95
N LEU A 98 9.21 -2.14 16.62
CA LEU A 98 8.87 -0.96 17.40
C LEU A 98 8.42 -1.34 18.82
N LYS A 99 7.58 -2.38 18.96
CA LYS A 99 7.13 -2.87 20.26
C LYS A 99 8.29 -3.35 21.12
N ASP A 100 9.20 -4.14 20.56
CA ASP A 100 10.38 -4.63 21.26
C ASP A 100 11.26 -3.48 21.73
N TRP A 101 11.50 -2.48 20.87
CA TRP A 101 12.26 -1.28 21.22
C TRP A 101 11.60 -0.47 22.35
N LEU A 102 10.29 -0.27 22.31
CA LEU A 102 9.56 0.41 23.38
C LEU A 102 9.69 -0.33 24.73
N GLY A 103 9.72 -1.66 24.71
CA GLY A 103 9.96 -2.47 25.91
C GLY A 103 11.36 -2.28 26.50
N THR A 104 12.37 -2.02 25.66
CA THR A 104 13.74 -1.71 26.13
C THR A 104 13.89 -0.28 26.65
N ALA A 105 13.07 0.66 26.17
CA ALA A 105 13.13 2.07 26.55
C ALA A 105 12.39 2.38 27.87
N GLN A 106 11.61 1.43 28.38
CA GLN A 106 10.91 1.54 29.66
C GLN A 106 11.69 0.93 30.85
N ALA A 107 12.86 0.35 30.58
CA ALA A 107 13.79 -0.18 31.58
C ALA A 107 14.93 0.82 31.84
#